data_AF-E1F556-F1
#
_entry.id   AF-E1F556-F1
#
_cell.length_a   1.000
_cell.length_b   1.000
_cell.length_c   1.000
_cell.angle_alpha   90.00
_cell.angle_beta   90.00
_cell.angle_gamma   90.00
#
_symmetry.space_group_name_H-M   'P 1'
#
loop_
_entity.id
_entity.type
_entity.pdbx_description
1 polymer ?
#
loop_
_entity_poly.entity_id
_entity_poly.type
_entity_poly.pdbx_seq_one_letter_code
_entity_poly.pdbx_strand_id
1 'polypeptide(L)'
;MIQLGTAILGLWTFIKDLPEYYKTISFKDPLCAVILSIHAVMIVGLILSMKSALGSLVIIFILLGFSYLTSWIDEFLRSNVTLLLEKKYISTDYFFVKGKFVAAVWTVPIFFYTVFFSLCLILTLLKEILQECRKRVSKTGSSHNSRHEETVDEVGGSHATEKSAANNAHMHGSTSSPDEYNRHNKHHVGHSKHHGGHGAHASHKHGK
;
A
#
# COMPACT_ATOMS: atom_id res chain seq x y z
N MET A 1 20.75 23.02 13.94
CA MET A 1 20.87 21.56 14.11
C MET A 1 20.21 21.22 15.44
N ILE A 2 18.99 20.68 15.44
CA ILE A 2 18.27 20.37 16.67
C ILE A 2 18.92 19.12 17.27
N GLN A 3 19.36 19.18 18.53
CA GLN A 3 19.85 17.99 19.22
C GLN A 3 18.70 16.99 19.36
N LEU A 4 18.94 15.75 18.92
CA LEU A 4 17.95 14.67 18.95
C LEU A 4 17.31 14.50 20.34
N GLY A 5 18.09 14.65 21.40
CA GLY A 5 17.59 14.60 22.78
C GLY A 5 16.56 15.69 23.09
N THR A 6 16.79 16.92 22.65
CA THR A 6 15.84 18.03 22.82
C THR A 6 14.55 17.80 22.04
N ALA A 7 14.65 17.24 20.84
CA ALA A 7 13.48 16.90 20.03
C ALA A 7 12.63 15.79 20.67
N ILE A 8 13.27 14.76 21.22
CA ILE A 8 12.59 13.65 21.91
C ILE A 8 11.91 14.15 23.19
N LEU A 9 12.61 14.97 23.99
CA LEU A 9 12.03 15.58 25.19
C LEU A 9 10.83 16.48 24.86
N GLY A 10 10.96 17.32 23.83
CA GLY A 10 9.87 18.19 23.38
C GLY A 10 8.67 17.41 22.83
N LEU A 11 8.91 16.30 22.13
CA LEU A 11 7.84 15.42 21.67
C LEU A 11 7.16 14.71 22.84
N TRP A 12 7.93 14.23 23.83
CA TRP A 12 7.40 13.56 25.00
C TRP A 12 6.51 14.47 25.85
N THR A 13 6.96 15.70 26.13
CA THR A 13 6.15 16.68 26.86
C THR A 13 4.87 17.03 26.09
N PHE A 14 4.98 17.24 24.78
CA PHE A 14 3.83 17.50 23.93
C PHE A 14 2.81 16.35 23.95
N ILE A 15 3.26 15.09 23.83
CA ILE A 15 2.38 13.91 23.90
C ILE A 15 1.72 13.80 25.29
N LYS A 16 2.46 14.10 26.36
CA LYS A 16 1.94 14.06 27.73
C LYS A 16 0.86 15.12 27.97
N ASP A 17 1.03 16.32 27.40
CA ASP A 17 0.10 17.44 27.56
C ASP A 17 -1.06 17.39 26.55
N LEU A 18 -0.98 16.52 25.55
CA LEU A 18 -1.95 16.38 24.47
C LEU A 18 -3.37 16.05 24.97
N PRO A 19 -3.59 15.12 25.92
CA PRO A 19 -4.93 14.82 26.43
C PRO A 19 -5.60 16.02 27.09
N GLU A 20 -4.82 16.83 27.81
CA GLU A 20 -5.34 18.04 28.45
C GLU A 20 -5.67 19.09 27.39
N TYR A 21 -4.84 19.22 26.37
CA TYR A 21 -5.12 20.12 25.24
C TYR A 21 -6.35 19.70 24.43
N TYR A 22 -6.61 18.40 24.27
CA TYR A 22 -7.85 17.95 23.60
C TYR A 22 -9.12 18.38 24.33
N LYS A 23 -9.08 18.59 25.65
CA LYS A 23 -10.22 19.10 26.41
C LYS A 23 -10.54 20.55 26.06
N THR A 24 -9.56 21.32 25.55
CA THR A 24 -9.77 22.71 25.13
C THR A 24 -10.35 22.80 23.71
N ILE A 25 -10.35 21.70 22.95
CA ILE A 25 -10.86 21.67 21.57
C ILE A 25 -12.32 21.23 21.58
N SER A 26 -13.22 22.07 21.05
CA SER A 26 -14.59 21.64 20.78
C SER A 26 -14.63 20.82 19.49
N PHE A 27 -14.75 19.51 19.62
CA PHE A 27 -14.96 18.61 18.48
C PHE A 27 -16.34 18.76 17.82
N LYS A 28 -17.23 19.56 18.40
CA LYS A 28 -18.52 19.94 17.79
C LYS A 28 -18.37 21.05 16.76
N ASP A 29 -17.22 21.72 16.74
CA ASP A 29 -16.98 22.83 15.84
C ASP A 29 -16.91 22.36 14.38
N PRO A 30 -17.53 23.08 13.43
CA PRO A 30 -17.54 22.68 12.02
C PRO A 30 -16.13 22.47 11.43
N LEU A 31 -15.13 23.27 11.85
CA LEU A 31 -13.75 23.08 11.40
C LEU A 31 -13.21 21.70 11.78
N CYS A 32 -13.45 21.25 13.01
CA CYS A 32 -13.04 19.94 13.49
C CYS A 32 -13.74 18.83 12.70
N ALA A 33 -15.03 18.99 12.39
CA ALA A 33 -15.78 18.03 11.58
C ALA A 33 -15.19 17.89 10.16
N VAL A 34 -14.81 19.00 9.53
CA VAL A 34 -14.14 18.98 8.22
C VAL A 34 -12.81 18.24 8.31
N ILE A 35 -11.97 18.56 9.30
CA ILE A 35 -10.67 17.89 9.49
C ILE A 35 -10.87 16.38 9.72
N LEU A 36 -11.81 15.98 10.58
CA LEU A 36 -12.11 14.57 10.83
C LEU A 36 -12.65 13.86 9.59
N SER A 37 -13.42 14.54 8.73
CA SER A 37 -13.89 13.96 7.47
C SER A 37 -12.73 13.67 6.51
N ILE A 38 -11.72 14.53 6.47
CA ILE A 38 -10.50 14.30 5.68
C ILE A 38 -9.76 13.06 6.22
N HIS A 39 -9.62 12.95 7.54
CA HIS A 39 -9.03 11.74 8.16
C HIS A 39 -9.81 10.47 7.81
N ALA A 40 -11.14 10.51 7.83
CA ALA A 40 -11.96 9.37 7.42
C ALA A 40 -11.68 8.94 5.97
N VAL A 41 -11.61 9.89 5.04
CA VAL A 41 -11.26 9.61 3.64
C VAL A 41 -9.84 9.02 3.53
N MET A 42 -8.87 9.56 4.27
CA MET A 42 -7.51 9.02 4.30
C MET A 42 -7.50 7.58 4.82
N ILE A 43 -8.20 7.28 5.92
CA ILE A 43 -8.30 5.92 6.47
C ILE A 43 -8.94 4.95 5.46
N VAL A 44 -10.00 5.37 4.77
CA VAL A 44 -10.62 4.53 3.74
C VAL A 44 -9.65 4.27 2.58
N GLY A 45 -8.99 5.31 2.06
CA GLY A 45 -7.97 5.18 1.02
C GLY A 45 -6.84 4.25 1.44
N LEU A 46 -6.40 4.37 2.69
CA LEU A 46 -5.40 3.52 3.30
C LEU A 46 -5.84 2.05 3.33
N ILE A 47 -7.05 1.74 3.83
CA ILE A 47 -7.58 0.36 3.89
C ILE A 47 -7.65 -0.25 2.49
N LEU A 48 -8.12 0.50 1.50
CA LEU A 48 -8.21 0.02 0.11
C LEU A 48 -6.82 -0.26 -0.48
N SER A 49 -5.82 0.52 -0.10
CA SER A 49 -4.44 0.40 -0.59
C SER A 49 -3.67 -0.79 -0.01
N MET A 50 -4.13 -1.38 1.10
CA MET A 50 -3.48 -2.52 1.75
C MET A 50 -3.43 -3.78 0.87
N LYS A 51 -4.22 -3.82 -0.21
CA LYS A 51 -4.27 -4.98 -1.12
C LYS A 51 -3.06 -5.07 -2.05
N SER A 52 -2.25 -4.00 -2.15
CA SER A 52 -1.09 -3.94 -3.02
C SER A 52 0.02 -3.13 -2.36
N ALA A 53 1.25 -3.66 -2.38
CA ALA A 53 2.43 -2.94 -1.89
C ALA A 53 2.62 -1.59 -2.59
N LEU A 54 2.35 -1.52 -3.90
CA LEU A 54 2.44 -0.27 -4.66
C LEU A 54 1.38 0.75 -4.21
N GLY A 55 0.14 0.29 -3.98
CA GLY A 55 -0.93 1.14 -3.47
C GLY A 55 -0.59 1.72 -2.10
N SER A 56 -0.09 0.87 -1.20
CA SER A 56 0.36 1.28 0.14
C SER A 56 1.50 2.30 0.08
N LEU A 57 2.47 2.10 -0.83
CA LEU A 57 3.56 3.06 -1.05
C LEU A 57 3.04 4.42 -1.52
N VAL A 58 2.14 4.44 -2.51
CA VAL A 58 1.53 5.68 -3.02
C VAL A 58 0.81 6.45 -1.91
N ILE A 59 0.03 5.76 -1.07
CA ILE A 59 -0.67 6.43 0.03
C ILE A 59 0.32 6.96 1.07
N ILE A 60 1.40 6.26 1.39
CA ILE A 60 2.45 6.77 2.28
C ILE A 60 3.01 8.09 1.72
N PHE A 61 3.31 8.16 0.42
CA PHE A 61 3.75 9.42 -0.20
C PHE A 61 2.72 10.55 -0.08
N ILE A 62 1.43 10.24 -0.25
CA ILE A 62 0.34 11.21 -0.07
C ILE A 62 0.30 11.71 1.38
N LEU A 63 0.43 10.82 2.38
CA LEU A 63 0.48 11.20 3.79
C LEU A 63 1.70 12.07 4.11
N LEU A 64 2.87 11.77 3.53
CA LEU A 64 4.05 12.63 3.64
C LEU A 64 3.80 14.01 3.01
N GLY A 65 3.12 14.07 1.87
CA GLY A 65 2.70 15.33 1.24
C GLY A 65 1.79 16.16 2.14
N PHE A 66 0.78 15.55 2.77
CA PHE A 66 -0.08 16.22 3.75
C PHE A 66 0.67 16.67 5.00
N SER A 67 1.66 15.90 5.44
CA SER A 67 2.55 16.28 6.54
C SER A 67 3.40 17.50 6.17
N TYR A 68 3.93 17.56 4.95
CA TYR A 68 4.68 18.72 4.43
C TYR A 68 3.82 20.00 4.39
N LEU A 69 2.54 19.87 4.07
CA LEU A 69 1.58 20.99 4.04
C LEU A 69 1.19 21.51 5.43
N THR A 70 1.58 20.84 6.52
CA THR A 70 1.23 21.23 7.91
C THR A 70 1.46 22.72 8.18
N SER A 71 2.64 23.24 7.85
CA SER A 71 3.00 24.64 8.13
C SER A 71 2.13 25.62 7.36
N TRP A 72 1.76 25.27 6.12
CA TRP A 72 0.89 26.10 5.30
C TRP A 72 -0.55 26.10 5.81
N ILE A 73 -1.04 24.93 6.27
CA ILE A 73 -2.36 24.81 6.90
C ILE A 73 -2.42 25.63 8.19
N ASP A 74 -1.39 25.57 9.05
CA ASP A 74 -1.32 26.37 10.28
C ASP A 74 -1.35 27.87 9.98
N GLU A 75 -0.50 28.33 9.06
CA GLU A 75 -0.44 29.75 8.69
C GLU A 75 -1.75 30.23 8.07
N PHE A 76 -2.35 29.43 7.19
CA PHE A 76 -3.64 29.74 6.56
C PHE A 76 -4.77 29.86 7.58
N LEU A 77 -4.93 28.87 8.46
CA LEU A 77 -6.00 28.89 9.46
C LEU A 77 -5.81 30.03 10.47
N ARG A 78 -4.58 30.26 10.91
CA ARG A 78 -4.26 31.33 11.84
C ARG A 78 -4.49 32.72 11.23
N SER A 79 -4.12 32.92 9.97
CA SER A 79 -4.38 34.19 9.25
C SER A 79 -5.86 34.49 9.10
N ASN A 80 -6.71 33.47 9.15
CA ASN A 80 -8.16 33.58 8.99
C ASN A 80 -8.93 33.37 10.32
N VAL A 81 -8.26 33.37 11.47
CA VAL A 81 -8.88 33.05 12.76
C VAL A 81 -10.07 33.94 13.10
N THR A 82 -9.98 35.24 12.81
CA THR A 82 -11.07 36.21 13.03
C THR A 82 -12.31 35.86 12.23
N LEU A 83 -12.13 35.49 10.96
CA LEU A 83 -13.22 35.08 10.08
C LEU A 83 -13.84 33.75 10.56
N LEU A 84 -13.01 32.80 10.99
CA LEU A 84 -13.48 31.51 11.52
C LEU A 84 -14.34 31.68 12.77
N LEU A 85 -13.98 32.60 13.67
CA LEU A 85 -14.77 32.96 14.84
C LEU A 85 -16.07 33.67 14.47
N GLU A 86 -16.01 34.69 13.61
CA GLU A 86 -17.19 35.46 13.17
C GLU A 86 -18.23 34.55 12.51
N LYS A 87 -17.78 33.63 11.66
CA LYS A 87 -18.64 32.66 10.95
C LYS A 87 -18.98 31.42 11.80
N LYS A 88 -18.54 31.36 13.06
CA LYS A 88 -18.79 30.25 13.99
C LYS A 88 -18.29 28.88 13.48
N TYR A 89 -17.24 28.86 12.66
CA TYR A 89 -16.52 27.62 12.31
C TYR A 89 -15.70 27.09 13.48
N ILE A 90 -15.30 27.98 14.39
CA ILE A 90 -14.70 27.67 15.68
C ILE A 90 -15.40 28.48 16.78
N SER A 91 -15.51 27.91 17.97
CA SER A 91 -16.14 28.53 19.14
C SER A 91 -15.16 29.31 20.02
N THR A 92 -13.87 28.97 19.93
CA THR A 92 -12.78 29.64 20.65
C THR A 92 -11.55 29.74 19.76
N ASP A 93 -10.60 30.61 20.12
CA ASP A 93 -9.33 30.69 19.39
C ASP A 93 -8.42 29.50 19.74
N TYR A 94 -8.31 28.54 18.83
CA TYR A 94 -7.41 27.39 18.96
C TYR A 94 -5.95 27.69 18.57
N PHE A 95 -5.69 28.83 17.93
CA PHE A 95 -4.43 29.19 17.30
C PHE A 95 -3.57 30.16 18.14
N PHE A 96 -3.97 30.39 19.40
CA PHE A 96 -3.24 31.21 20.37
C PHE A 96 -1.79 30.74 20.58
N VAL A 97 -1.55 29.42 20.54
CA VAL A 97 -0.20 28.82 20.48
C VAL A 97 0.05 28.33 19.06
N LYS A 98 1.03 28.93 18.39
CA LYS A 98 1.42 28.61 17.01
C LYS A 98 1.64 27.10 16.84
N GLY A 99 1.02 26.51 15.82
CA GLY A 99 1.22 25.10 15.45
C GLY A 99 0.58 24.08 16.36
N LYS A 100 0.07 24.44 17.56
CA LYS A 100 -0.38 23.44 18.55
C LYS A 100 -1.66 22.74 18.11
N PHE A 101 -2.63 23.50 17.61
CA PHE A 101 -3.89 22.95 17.10
C PHE A 101 -3.64 22.00 15.93
N VAL A 102 -2.95 22.48 14.89
CA VAL A 102 -2.66 21.69 13.69
C VAL A 102 -1.81 20.47 14.05
N ALA A 103 -0.81 20.60 14.91
CA ALA A 103 -0.04 19.44 15.37
C ALA A 103 -0.96 18.38 16.01
N ALA A 104 -1.87 18.79 16.90
CA ALA A 104 -2.76 17.87 17.59
C ALA A 104 -3.78 17.21 16.65
N VAL A 105 -4.50 17.98 15.83
CA VAL A 105 -5.63 17.44 15.04
C VAL A 105 -5.26 16.98 13.64
N TRP A 106 -4.06 17.32 13.14
CA TRP A 106 -3.62 17.00 11.79
C TRP A 106 -2.35 16.15 11.80
N THR A 107 -1.23 16.73 12.25
CA THR A 107 0.10 16.13 12.09
C THR A 107 0.27 14.84 12.91
N VAL A 108 -0.16 14.84 14.17
CA VAL A 108 -0.05 13.66 15.04
C VAL A 108 -0.86 12.48 14.50
N PRO A 109 -2.16 12.63 14.16
CA PRO A 109 -2.94 11.56 13.53
C PRO A 109 -2.29 11.04 12.24
N ILE A 110 -1.85 11.92 11.34
CA ILE A 110 -1.18 11.53 10.08
C ILE A 110 0.10 10.76 10.36
N PHE A 111 0.89 11.17 11.35
CA PHE A 111 2.08 10.45 11.76
C PHE A 111 1.75 9.02 12.23
N PHE A 112 0.72 8.86 13.07
CA PHE A 112 0.28 7.53 13.52
C PHE A 112 -0.18 6.65 12.35
N TYR A 113 -0.93 7.19 11.40
CA TYR A 113 -1.30 6.46 10.18
C TYR A 113 -0.05 6.04 9.41
N THR A 114 0.88 6.96 9.18
CA THR A 114 2.09 6.69 8.42
C THR A 114 2.92 5.57 9.05
N VAL A 115 3.11 5.58 10.37
CA VAL A 115 3.86 4.54 11.10
C VAL A 115 3.13 3.20 11.01
N PHE A 116 1.83 3.17 11.33
CA PHE A 116 1.05 1.93 11.31
C PHE A 116 1.07 1.27 9.92
N PHE A 117 0.86 2.04 8.86
CA PHE A 117 0.84 1.51 7.50
C PHE A 117 2.22 1.17 6.96
N SER A 118 3.27 1.88 7.39
CA SER A 118 4.65 1.46 7.10
C SER A 118 4.94 0.09 7.68
N LEU A 119 4.49 -0.19 8.92
CA LEU A 119 4.61 -1.52 9.53
C LEU A 119 3.81 -2.57 8.74
N CYS A 120 2.57 -2.28 8.35
CA CYS A 120 1.77 -3.18 7.52
C CYS A 120 2.42 -3.48 6.17
N LEU A 121 3.00 -2.48 5.51
CA LEU A 121 3.72 -2.62 4.25
C LEU A 121 4.94 -3.54 4.42
N ILE A 122 5.75 -3.32 5.46
CA ILE A 122 6.92 -4.16 5.76
C ILE A 122 6.50 -5.62 5.97
N LEU A 123 5.43 -5.86 6.74
CA LEU A 123 4.91 -7.21 6.97
C LEU A 123 4.38 -7.87 5.69
N THR A 124 3.76 -7.09 4.80
CA THR A 124 3.26 -7.58 3.51
C THR A 124 4.40 -7.99 2.59
N LEU A 125 5.42 -7.12 2.45
CA LEU A 125 6.62 -7.40 1.67
C LEU A 125 7.38 -8.62 2.21
N LEU A 126 7.51 -8.73 3.54
CA LEU A 126 8.17 -9.88 4.16
C LEU A 126 7.42 -11.20 3.85
N LYS A 127 6.09 -11.19 3.90
CA LYS A 127 5.27 -12.36 3.51
C LYS A 127 5.46 -12.72 2.04
N GLU A 128 5.49 -11.74 1.14
CA GLU A 128 5.71 -11.97 -0.29
C GLU A 128 7.09 -12.57 -0.56
N ILE A 129 8.14 -12.03 0.06
CA ILE A 129 9.51 -12.55 -0.04
C ILE A 129 9.58 -14.00 0.46
N LEU A 130 9.01 -14.29 1.64
CA LEU A 130 9.00 -15.65 2.19
C LEU A 130 8.24 -16.65 1.31
N GLN A 131 7.11 -16.24 0.72
CA GLN A 131 6.36 -17.08 -0.22
C GLN A 131 7.16 -17.35 -1.50
N GLU A 132 7.82 -16.34 -2.04
CA GLU A 132 8.65 -16.47 -3.24
C GLU A 132 9.86 -17.37 -3.00
N CYS A 133 10.54 -17.22 -1.85
CA CYS A 133 11.62 -18.12 -1.43
C CYS A 133 11.14 -19.58 -1.32
N ARG A 134 9.98 -19.82 -0.69
CA ARG A 134 9.40 -21.18 -0.59
C ARG A 134 9.08 -21.78 -1.96
N LYS A 135 8.49 -20.99 -2.86
CA LYS A 135 8.20 -21.42 -4.25
C LYS A 135 9.48 -21.82 -4.98
N ARG A 136 10.55 -21.02 -4.88
CA ARG A 136 11.85 -21.32 -5.50
C ARG A 136 12.47 -22.61 -4.98
N VAL A 137 12.47 -22.82 -3.66
CA VAL A 137 12.99 -24.06 -3.05
C VAL A 137 12.21 -25.29 -3.51
N SER A 138 10.87 -25.21 -3.55
CA SER A 138 10.03 -26.32 -4.03
C SER A 138 10.27 -26.66 -5.51
N LYS A 139 10.55 -25.65 -6.35
CA LYS A 139 10.79 -25.84 -7.78
C LYS A 139 12.17 -26.45 -8.06
N THR A 140 13.19 -26.09 -7.27
CA THR A 140 14.54 -26.68 -7.39
C THR A 140 14.60 -28.11 -6.84
N GLY A 141 13.89 -28.41 -5.75
CA GLY A 141 13.85 -29.78 -5.17
C GLY A 141 13.09 -30.80 -6.04
N SER A 142 12.06 -30.36 -6.78
CA SER A 142 11.31 -31.25 -7.68
C SER A 142 12.07 -31.65 -8.95
N SER A 143 13.14 -30.95 -9.32
CA SER A 143 13.92 -31.25 -10.52
C SER A 143 15.05 -32.26 -10.29
N HIS A 144 15.36 -32.61 -9.03
CA HIS A 144 16.51 -33.46 -8.70
C HIS A 144 16.13 -34.92 -8.39
N ASN A 145 14.84 -35.28 -8.43
CA ASN A 145 14.33 -36.60 -8.03
C ASN A 145 13.79 -37.45 -9.20
N SER A 146 14.07 -37.09 -10.46
CA SER A 146 13.67 -37.88 -11.64
C SER A 146 14.84 -38.58 -12.33
N ARG A 147 15.96 -38.83 -11.63
CA ARG A 147 17.14 -39.48 -12.19
C ARG A 147 17.69 -40.55 -11.27
N HIS A 148 16.91 -41.62 -11.04
CA HIS A 148 17.46 -42.94 -10.77
C HIS A 148 16.42 -44.04 -11.00
N GLU A 149 16.55 -44.78 -12.09
CA GLU A 149 16.42 -46.24 -12.17
C GLU A 149 16.73 -46.66 -13.61
N GLU A 150 18.02 -46.84 -13.91
CA GLU A 150 18.45 -47.77 -14.94
C GLU A 150 19.33 -48.79 -14.23
N THR A 151 18.70 -49.94 -13.96
CA THR A 151 19.28 -51.15 -13.37
C THR A 151 20.35 -51.70 -14.29
N VAL A 152 21.52 -51.92 -13.70
CA VAL A 152 22.62 -52.69 -14.26
C VAL A 152 22.18 -54.15 -14.37
N ASP A 153 22.21 -54.70 -15.59
CA ASP A 153 22.39 -56.13 -15.81
C ASP A 153 23.47 -56.34 -16.87
N GLU A 154 24.29 -57.34 -16.59
CA GLU A 154 25.64 -57.57 -17.07
C GLU A 154 25.67 -58.52 -18.29
N VAL A 155 26.82 -58.55 -18.98
CA VAL A 155 27.37 -59.64 -19.83
C VAL A 155 27.11 -59.60 -21.35
N GLY A 156 28.19 -59.34 -22.10
CA GLY A 156 28.55 -60.15 -23.28
C GLY A 156 29.05 -59.42 -24.53
N GLY A 157 30.35 -59.52 -24.82
CA GLY A 157 30.82 -59.79 -26.19
C GLY A 157 31.57 -58.70 -26.96
N SER A 158 32.86 -58.95 -27.15
CA SER A 158 33.84 -58.42 -28.12
C SER A 158 33.31 -57.92 -29.49
N HIS A 159 33.87 -56.81 -30.01
CA HIS A 159 34.75 -56.79 -31.19
C HIS A 159 35.23 -55.38 -31.64
N ALA A 160 36.53 -55.32 -31.94
CA ALA A 160 37.22 -54.60 -33.02
C ALA A 160 37.22 -53.05 -33.17
N THR A 161 38.46 -52.56 -33.10
CA THR A 161 39.11 -51.39 -33.73
C THR A 161 38.66 -51.00 -35.14
N GLU A 162 38.56 -49.68 -35.44
CA GLU A 162 39.39 -49.01 -36.47
C GLU A 162 39.32 -47.47 -36.48
N LYS A 163 40.37 -46.87 -37.06
CA LYS A 163 40.78 -45.46 -37.10
C LYS A 163 40.08 -44.63 -38.19
N SER A 164 39.94 -43.31 -37.98
CA SER A 164 40.23 -42.21 -38.94
C SER A 164 39.73 -40.87 -38.39
N ALA A 165 40.58 -39.91 -38.04
CA ALA A 165 41.24 -38.91 -38.90
C ALA A 165 40.36 -37.69 -39.29
N ALA A 166 40.56 -36.61 -38.52
CA ALA A 166 40.81 -35.21 -38.90
C ALA A 166 40.04 -34.48 -40.04
N ASN A 167 39.73 -33.22 -39.70
CA ASN A 167 39.69 -31.99 -40.51
C ASN A 167 38.43 -31.61 -41.31
N ASN A 168 37.75 -30.54 -40.88
CA ASN A 168 37.78 -29.19 -41.50
C ASN A 168 36.67 -28.33 -40.85
N ALA A 169 37.01 -27.21 -40.21
CA ALA A 169 37.26 -25.88 -40.77
C ALA A 169 36.01 -24.97 -40.68
N HIS A 170 36.15 -24.01 -39.77
CA HIS A 170 35.52 -22.71 -39.64
C HIS A 170 34.95 -22.10 -40.94
N MET A 171 33.74 -21.53 -40.87
CA MET A 171 33.36 -20.36 -41.66
C MET A 171 32.31 -19.54 -40.90
N HIS A 172 32.63 -18.25 -40.74
CA HIS A 172 31.82 -17.18 -40.19
C HIS A 172 30.66 -16.81 -41.12
N GLY A 173 29.54 -16.34 -40.56
CA GLY A 173 28.48 -15.69 -41.33
C GLY A 173 27.44 -15.03 -40.42
N SER A 174 27.51 -13.70 -40.31
CA SER A 174 26.77 -12.85 -39.38
C SER A 174 25.34 -12.51 -39.81
N THR A 175 24.52 -12.17 -38.80
CA THR A 175 23.41 -11.19 -38.77
C THR A 175 22.13 -11.42 -39.60
N SER A 176 20.98 -11.53 -38.90
CA SER A 176 19.95 -10.46 -38.81
C SER A 176 18.68 -10.94 -38.09
N SER A 177 18.30 -10.23 -37.02
CA SER A 177 16.91 -10.10 -36.52
C SER A 177 16.15 -9.12 -37.45
N PRO A 178 14.79 -9.13 -37.58
CA PRO A 178 13.87 -8.85 -36.46
C PRO A 178 12.44 -9.46 -36.50
N ASP A 179 11.87 -9.49 -35.29
CA ASP A 179 10.50 -9.17 -34.84
C ASP A 179 9.21 -9.74 -35.48
N GLU A 180 8.30 -10.05 -34.53
CA GLU A 180 6.83 -10.00 -34.56
C GLU A 180 6.05 -10.93 -35.50
N TYR A 181 5.22 -11.82 -34.92
CA TYR A 181 3.79 -11.90 -35.25
C TYR A 181 2.98 -12.60 -34.14
N ASN A 182 2.35 -11.76 -33.32
CA ASN A 182 0.93 -11.72 -32.99
C ASN A 182 0.18 -12.96 -32.47
N ARG A 183 -0.25 -12.83 -31.21
CA ARG A 183 -1.43 -13.46 -30.59
C ARG A 183 -2.69 -13.14 -31.39
N HIS A 184 -3.59 -14.12 -31.56
CA HIS A 184 -5.01 -13.98 -31.23
C HIS A 184 -5.73 -15.32 -31.47
N ASN A 185 -6.24 -15.95 -30.40
CA ASN A 185 -7.41 -16.80 -30.57
C ASN A 185 -8.46 -16.38 -29.52
N LYS A 186 -9.59 -15.90 -30.05
CA LYS A 186 -10.69 -15.24 -29.34
C LYS A 186 -11.91 -16.09 -29.65
N HIS A 187 -12.34 -16.93 -28.71
CA HIS A 187 -13.63 -17.60 -28.80
C HIS A 187 -14.61 -16.96 -27.80
N HIS A 188 -15.61 -16.32 -28.40
CA HIS A 188 -16.84 -15.85 -27.79
C HIS A 188 -17.78 -17.01 -27.43
N VAL A 189 -18.86 -16.65 -26.72
CA VAL A 189 -20.18 -17.29 -26.49
C VAL A 189 -20.35 -17.61 -25.00
N GLY A 190 -21.34 -17.12 -24.26
CA GLY A 190 -22.56 -16.37 -24.55
C GLY A 190 -23.61 -16.73 -23.49
N HIS A 191 -24.26 -15.72 -22.89
CA HIS A 191 -25.57 -15.70 -22.19
C HIS A 191 -25.93 -16.77 -21.12
N SER A 192 -26.45 -16.37 -19.95
CA SER A 192 -27.89 -16.08 -19.83
C SER A 192 -28.26 -15.15 -18.65
N LYS A 193 -29.19 -14.23 -18.94
CA LYS A 193 -30.00 -13.44 -17.99
C LYS A 193 -31.38 -14.13 -17.88
N HIS A 194 -31.92 -14.26 -16.67
CA HIS A 194 -33.36 -14.35 -16.34
C HIS A 194 -33.51 -13.79 -14.91
N HIS A 195 -34.17 -12.65 -14.66
CA HIS A 195 -35.61 -12.35 -14.58
C HIS A 195 -36.33 -12.84 -13.32
N GLY A 196 -37.01 -11.89 -12.65
CA GLY A 196 -38.15 -12.08 -11.75
C GLY A 196 -37.81 -11.90 -10.26
N GLY A 197 -38.49 -11.09 -9.45
CA GLY A 197 -39.70 -10.31 -9.66
C GLY A 197 -40.13 -9.59 -8.36
N HIS A 198 -41.01 -8.60 -8.55
CA HIS A 198 -42.04 -7.98 -7.69
C HIS A 198 -42.05 -8.17 -6.16
N GLY A 199 -42.33 -7.05 -5.47
CA GLY A 199 -42.91 -7.04 -4.13
C GLY A 199 -43.10 -5.65 -3.53
N ALA A 200 -44.03 -4.85 -4.09
CA ALA A 200 -44.58 -3.68 -3.42
C ALA A 200 -45.75 -4.12 -2.53
N HIS A 201 -45.79 -3.70 -1.26
CA HIS A 201 -47.03 -3.60 -0.49
C HIS A 201 -46.88 -2.55 0.62
N ALA A 202 -47.80 -1.59 0.58
CA ALA A 202 -48.09 -0.62 1.63
C ALA A 202 -48.76 -1.29 2.84
N SER A 203 -48.61 -0.72 4.04
CA SER A 203 -49.76 -0.42 4.90
C SER A 203 -49.39 0.49 6.09
N HIS A 204 -50.25 1.48 6.29
CA HIS A 204 -50.42 2.31 7.48
C HIS A 204 -50.53 1.50 8.79
N LYS A 205 -50.06 2.06 9.90
CA LYS A 205 -50.77 1.98 11.19
C LYS A 205 -50.62 3.26 12.01
N HIS A 206 -51.77 3.90 12.22
CA HIS A 206 -52.07 4.82 13.31
C HIS A 206 -52.25 4.06 14.64
N GLY A 207 -52.08 4.78 15.76
CA GLY A 207 -52.48 4.40 17.12
C GLY A 207 -51.27 4.41 18.07
N LYS A 208 -51.23 5.17 19.16
CA LYS A 208 -52.19 6.02 19.89
C LYS A 208 -51.43 7.23 20.42
#